data_AF-A0A958ZWH6-F1
#
_entry.id   AF-A0A958ZWH6-F1
#
_cell.length_a   1.000
_cell.length_b   1.000
_cell.length_c   1.000
_cell.angle_alpha   90.00
_cell.angle_beta   90.00
_cell.angle_gamma   90.00
#
_symmetry.space_group_name_H-M   'P 1'
#
loop_
_entity.id
_entity.type
_entity.pdbx_description
1 polymer ?
#
loop_
_entity_poly.entity_id
_entity_poly.type
_entity_poly.pdbx_seq_one_letter_code
_entity_poly.pdbx_strand_id
1 'polypeptide(L)'
;MQGAVARRRTLTKTDFLNLEIPFPPLDDQIRIAHLLSKVEGLISQRKEHLQQLDDLLKSVFLAMFGDPVRNEKGWKVGSLDSYGSFKNGLNFGKGESGVTVRYLGVGDFKSKAALDDFDSLGFIELNELPAADYFLHDGDLLFVRSNGNRELVGRCMAVYPGRERATYS
;
A
#
# COMPACT_ATOMS: atom_id res chain seq x y z
N MET A 1 -5.90 -32.72 27.85
CA MET A 1 -4.96 -32.20 26.83
C MET A 1 -4.47 -30.83 27.27
N GLN A 2 -3.28 -30.74 27.87
CA GLN A 2 -2.69 -29.44 28.24
C GLN A 2 -2.02 -28.85 27.00
N GLY A 3 -2.59 -27.78 26.44
CA GLY A 3 -1.97 -26.99 25.39
C GLY A 3 -0.82 -26.16 25.97
N ALA A 4 0.41 -26.55 25.69
CA ALA A 4 1.58 -25.75 26.02
C ALA A 4 1.68 -24.57 25.03
N VAL A 5 1.22 -23.40 25.46
CA VAL A 5 1.53 -22.13 24.79
C VAL A 5 3.05 -21.94 24.82
N ALA A 6 3.68 -21.76 23.66
CA ALA A 6 5.12 -21.54 23.56
C ALA A 6 5.54 -20.33 24.42
N ARG A 7 6.24 -20.58 25.54
CA ARG A 7 6.87 -19.55 26.37
C ARG A 7 7.83 -18.74 25.48
N ARG A 8 7.70 -17.40 25.47
CA ARG A 8 8.77 -16.51 24.99
C ARG A 8 10.06 -16.90 25.72
N ARG A 9 11.01 -17.48 24.98
CA ARG A 9 12.33 -17.83 25.52
C ARG A 9 13.16 -16.56 25.58
N THR A 10 13.60 -16.19 26.77
CA THR A 10 14.56 -15.09 26.99
C THR A 10 15.96 -15.70 27.04
N LEU A 11 16.91 -15.13 26.31
CA LEU A 11 18.32 -15.57 26.36
C LEU A 11 18.87 -15.29 27.76
N THR A 12 19.30 -16.32 28.48
CA THR A 12 19.87 -16.13 29.82
C THR A 12 21.29 -15.59 29.72
N LYS A 13 21.79 -14.94 30.79
CA LYS A 13 23.18 -14.44 30.83
C LYS A 13 24.19 -15.56 30.56
N THR A 14 23.93 -16.74 31.12
CA THR A 14 24.78 -17.92 30.94
C THR A 14 24.80 -18.36 29.48
N ASP A 15 23.64 -18.43 28.84
CA ASP A 15 23.53 -18.83 27.43
C ASP A 15 24.19 -17.81 26.50
N PHE A 16 24.08 -16.51 26.80
CA PHE A 16 24.73 -15.44 26.02
C PHE A 16 26.26 -15.52 26.08
N LEU A 17 26.83 -15.76 27.27
CA LEU A 17 28.29 -15.85 27.44
C LEU A 17 28.88 -17.12 26.81
N ASN A 18 28.09 -18.17 26.67
CA ASN A 18 28.49 -19.43 26.05
C ASN A 18 28.26 -19.45 24.52
N LEU A 19 27.85 -18.33 23.93
CA LEU A 19 27.64 -18.24 22.49
C LEU A 19 29.00 -18.28 21.77
N GLU A 20 29.22 -19.34 20.98
CA GLU A 20 30.40 -19.43 20.14
C GLU A 20 30.28 -18.45 18.96
N ILE A 21 31.29 -17.58 18.82
CA ILE A 21 31.39 -16.65 17.69
C ILE A 21 32.72 -16.85 16.95
N PRO A 22 32.75 -16.67 15.63
CA PRO A 22 34.00 -16.68 14.88
C PRO A 22 34.96 -15.60 15.40
N PHE A 23 36.20 -15.97 15.69
CA PHE A 23 37.23 -15.06 16.17
C PHE A 23 38.42 -15.03 15.18
N PRO A 24 38.32 -14.25 14.08
CA PRO A 24 39.38 -14.15 13.09
C PRO A 24 40.59 -13.36 13.63
N PRO A 25 41.74 -13.37 12.96
CA PRO A 25 42.91 -12.55 13.33
C PRO A 25 42.57 -11.06 13.42
N LEU A 26 43.31 -10.30 14.23
CA LEU A 26 43.02 -8.88 14.50
C LEU A 26 42.96 -8.03 13.21
N ASP A 27 43.86 -8.25 12.26
CA ASP A 27 43.86 -7.52 10.99
C ASP A 27 42.58 -7.77 10.19
N ASP A 28 42.07 -9.00 10.21
CA ASP A 28 40.79 -9.35 9.59
C ASP A 28 39.62 -8.73 10.34
N GLN A 29 39.64 -8.70 11.68
CA GLN A 29 38.62 -8.01 12.47
C GLN A 29 38.53 -6.53 12.09
N ILE A 30 39.67 -5.83 12.01
CA ILE A 30 39.73 -4.42 11.62
C ILE A 30 39.22 -4.22 10.20
N ARG A 31 39.67 -5.07 9.25
CA ARG A 31 39.24 -5.01 7.85
C ARG A 31 37.72 -5.22 7.71
N ILE A 32 37.18 -6.23 8.38
CA ILE A 32 35.75 -6.55 8.39
C ILE A 32 34.96 -5.40 9.02
N ALA A 33 35.37 -4.91 10.19
CA ALA A 33 34.71 -3.80 10.88
C ALA A 33 34.66 -2.56 10.00
N HIS A 34 35.78 -2.18 9.38
CA HIS A 34 35.84 -1.01 8.51
C HIS A 34 34.97 -1.16 7.25
N LEU A 35 34.92 -2.36 6.65
CA LEU A 35 34.04 -2.62 5.51
C LEU A 35 32.56 -2.51 5.92
N LEU A 36 32.18 -3.11 7.05
CA LEU A 36 30.82 -3.06 7.58
C LEU A 36 30.41 -1.62 7.94
N SER A 37 31.28 -0.85 8.59
CA SER A 37 31.02 0.56 8.90
C SER A 37 30.82 1.41 7.64
N LYS A 38 31.56 1.15 6.56
CA LYS A 38 31.32 1.82 5.27
C LYS A 38 29.95 1.47 4.70
N VAL A 39 29.56 0.19 4.74
CA VAL A 39 28.25 -0.25 4.27
C VAL A 39 27.13 0.38 5.10
N GLU A 40 27.25 0.42 6.42
CA GLU A 40 26.32 1.09 7.31
C GLU A 40 26.19 2.58 7.00
N GLY A 41 27.32 3.26 6.75
CA GLY A 41 27.34 4.66 6.31
C GLY A 41 26.58 4.88 5.00
N LEU A 42 26.77 4.01 4.01
CA LEU A 42 26.05 4.08 2.74
C LEU A 42 24.54 3.83 2.91
N ILE A 43 24.14 2.89 3.77
CA ILE A 43 22.73 2.65 4.10
C ILE A 43 22.11 3.88 4.76
N SER A 44 22.82 4.51 5.69
CA SER A 44 22.37 5.73 6.37
C SER A 44 22.17 6.88 5.38
N GLN A 45 23.15 7.14 4.52
CA GLN A 45 23.04 8.16 3.46
C GLN A 45 21.89 7.89 2.49
N ARG A 46 21.67 6.63 2.11
CA ARG A 46 20.55 6.25 1.22
C ARG A 46 19.20 6.55 1.87
N LYS A 47 19.05 6.29 3.17
CA LYS A 47 17.82 6.61 3.91
C LYS A 47 17.60 8.12 3.98
N GLU A 48 18.65 8.91 4.22
CA GLU A 48 18.58 10.37 4.22
C GLU A 48 18.16 10.92 2.84
N HIS A 49 18.76 10.43 1.76
CA HIS A 49 18.39 10.85 0.41
C HIS A 49 16.93 10.51 0.08
N LEU A 50 16.41 9.36 0.52
CA LEU A 50 14.99 9.02 0.34
C LEU A 50 14.08 10.03 1.06
N GLN A 51 14.42 10.40 2.30
CA GLN A 51 13.68 11.42 3.04
C GLN A 51 13.72 12.79 2.35
N GLN A 52 14.88 13.21 1.84
CA GLN A 52 15.01 14.46 1.11
C GLN A 52 14.19 14.48 -0.18
N LEU A 53 14.09 13.34 -0.89
CA LEU A 53 13.24 13.21 -2.07
C LEU A 53 11.74 13.32 -1.72
N ASP A 54 11.31 12.71 -0.61
CA ASP A 54 9.93 12.84 -0.14
C ASP A 54 9.58 14.28 0.23
N ASP A 55 10.50 15.00 0.88
CA ASP A 55 10.28 16.39 1.27
C ASP A 55 10.35 17.35 0.07
N LEU A 56 11.20 17.06 -0.91
CA LEU A 56 11.21 17.76 -2.19
C LEU A 56 9.87 17.58 -2.93
N LEU A 57 9.34 16.36 -2.99
CA LEU A 57 8.06 16.09 -3.64
C LEU A 57 6.92 16.91 -3.01
N LYS A 58 6.85 16.95 -1.67
CA LYS A 58 5.87 17.78 -0.94
C LYS A 58 6.05 19.27 -1.24
N SER A 59 7.30 19.73 -1.27
CA SER A 59 7.62 21.14 -1.54
C SER A 59 7.24 21.55 -2.96
N VAL A 60 7.52 20.71 -3.95
CA VAL A 60 7.13 20.92 -5.35
C VAL A 60 5.60 20.91 -5.48
N PHE A 61 4.91 19.97 -4.82
CA PHE A 61 3.45 19.94 -4.81
C PHE A 61 2.84 21.24 -4.26
N LEU A 62 3.34 21.73 -3.12
CA LEU A 62 2.90 23.00 -2.54
C LEU A 62 3.27 24.21 -3.43
N ALA A 63 4.43 24.20 -4.09
CA ALA A 63 4.80 25.28 -5.00
C ALA A 63 3.86 25.34 -6.23
N MET A 64 3.52 24.16 -6.77
CA MET A 64 2.64 24.01 -7.94
C MET A 64 1.19 24.36 -7.61
N PHE A 65 0.63 23.75 -6.57
CA PHE A 65 -0.81 23.83 -6.28
C PHE A 65 -1.17 24.77 -5.14
N GLY A 66 -0.20 25.16 -4.31
CA GLY A 66 -0.44 25.91 -3.07
C GLY A 66 -0.98 25.01 -1.95
N ASP A 67 -1.26 25.64 -0.81
CA ASP A 67 -2.04 25.02 0.24
C ASP A 67 -3.52 24.94 -0.20
N PRO A 68 -4.12 23.74 -0.32
CA PRO A 68 -5.50 23.59 -0.80
C PRO A 68 -6.56 24.14 0.18
N VAL A 69 -6.25 24.25 1.48
CA VAL A 69 -7.16 24.81 2.49
C VAL A 69 -7.16 26.33 2.42
N ARG A 70 -5.97 26.94 2.28
CA ARG A 70 -5.84 28.39 2.17
C ARG A 70 -6.19 28.90 0.77
N ASN A 71 -6.11 28.02 -0.24
CA ASN A 71 -6.35 28.30 -1.64
C ASN A 71 -5.61 29.56 -2.13
N GLU A 72 -4.33 29.67 -1.80
CA GLU A 72 -3.50 30.86 -2.06
C GLU A 72 -3.42 31.22 -3.55
N LYS A 73 -3.59 30.22 -4.43
CA LYS A 73 -3.59 30.37 -5.89
C LYS A 73 -4.96 30.79 -6.45
N GLY A 74 -6.01 30.87 -5.62
CA GLY A 74 -7.35 31.28 -6.04
C GLY A 74 -8.03 30.29 -6.99
N TRP A 75 -7.78 28.99 -6.84
CA TRP A 75 -8.42 27.96 -7.65
C TRP A 75 -9.94 28.02 -7.52
N LYS A 76 -10.64 27.74 -8.63
CA LYS A 76 -12.10 27.64 -8.61
C LYS A 76 -12.52 26.49 -7.69
N VAL A 77 -13.27 26.81 -6.65
CA VAL A 77 -13.83 25.83 -5.73
C VAL A 77 -15.20 25.39 -6.26
N GLY A 78 -15.45 24.09 -6.22
CA GLY A 78 -16.73 23.50 -6.56
C GLY A 78 -16.96 22.24 -5.75
N SER A 79 -18.22 21.82 -5.65
CA SER A 79 -18.55 20.55 -5.02
C SER A 79 -18.12 19.38 -5.92
N LEU A 80 -17.66 18.29 -5.33
CA LEU A 80 -17.13 17.14 -6.06
C LEU A 80 -18.15 16.52 -7.01
N ASP A 81 -19.43 16.54 -6.65
CA ASP A 81 -20.56 16.09 -7.48
C ASP A 81 -20.69 16.85 -8.81
N SER A 82 -20.15 18.06 -8.91
CA SER A 82 -20.09 18.82 -10.18
C SER A 82 -19.02 18.34 -11.14
N TYR A 83 -18.08 17.50 -10.68
CA TYR A 83 -16.95 16.98 -11.45
C TYR A 83 -17.03 15.48 -11.73
N GLY A 84 -17.97 14.75 -11.13
CA GLY A 84 -18.14 13.33 -11.37
C GLY A 84 -19.25 12.69 -10.55
N SER A 85 -19.57 11.43 -10.87
CA SER A 85 -20.49 10.59 -10.12
C SER A 85 -19.75 9.77 -9.07
N PHE A 86 -20.33 9.65 -7.88
CA PHE A 86 -19.75 8.89 -6.78
C PHE A 86 -20.60 7.67 -6.48
N LYS A 87 -19.95 6.55 -6.26
CA LYS A 87 -20.62 5.29 -5.98
C LYS A 87 -19.79 4.42 -5.04
N ASN A 88 -20.48 3.73 -4.14
CA ASN A 88 -19.84 2.78 -3.24
C ASN A 88 -19.67 1.43 -3.96
N GLY A 89 -18.68 0.65 -3.51
CA GLY A 89 -18.48 -0.72 -3.97
C GLY A 89 -19.67 -1.62 -3.66
N LEU A 90 -19.74 -2.73 -4.38
CA LEU A 90 -20.75 -3.77 -4.16
C LEU A 90 -20.58 -4.41 -2.77
N ASN A 91 -21.70 -4.71 -2.14
CA ASN A 91 -21.77 -5.63 -1.00
C ASN A 91 -22.28 -6.97 -1.52
N PHE A 92 -21.57 -8.05 -1.23
CA PHE A 92 -21.97 -9.40 -1.64
C PHE A 92 -21.83 -10.38 -0.46
N GLY A 93 -22.72 -11.36 -0.43
CA GLY A 93 -22.85 -12.35 0.62
C GLY A 93 -22.07 -13.63 0.36
N LYS A 94 -21.93 -14.47 1.39
CA LYS A 94 -21.47 -15.85 1.20
C LYS A 94 -22.63 -16.69 0.67
N GLY A 95 -22.42 -17.41 -0.43
CA GLY A 95 -23.39 -18.37 -0.98
C GLY A 95 -24.21 -17.88 -2.17
N GLU A 96 -23.85 -16.75 -2.78
CA GLU A 96 -24.35 -16.37 -4.11
C GLU A 96 -23.74 -17.28 -5.19
N SER A 97 -24.48 -17.62 -6.24
CA SER A 97 -24.05 -18.65 -7.21
C SER A 97 -24.54 -18.45 -8.66
N GLY A 98 -24.97 -17.25 -9.02
CA GLY A 98 -25.56 -16.97 -10.34
C GLY A 98 -24.53 -16.66 -11.42
N VAL A 99 -23.78 -15.57 -11.25
CA VAL A 99 -22.82 -15.04 -12.21
C VAL A 99 -21.47 -14.79 -11.56
N THR A 100 -20.39 -15.05 -12.29
CA THR A 100 -19.03 -14.80 -11.83
C THR A 100 -18.51 -13.52 -12.47
N VAL A 101 -18.04 -12.58 -11.65
CA VAL A 101 -17.54 -11.27 -12.10
C VAL A 101 -16.18 -11.01 -11.46
N ARG A 102 -15.25 -10.46 -12.23
CA ARG A 102 -13.94 -10.04 -11.74
C ARG A 102 -14.10 -8.85 -10.80
N TYR A 103 -13.40 -8.83 -9.67
CA TYR A 103 -13.56 -7.75 -8.70
C TYR A 103 -12.24 -7.17 -8.19
N LEU A 104 -12.28 -5.89 -7.84
CA LEU A 104 -11.20 -5.15 -7.20
C LEU A 104 -11.62 -4.82 -5.77
N GLY A 105 -10.87 -5.32 -4.79
CA GLY A 105 -11.07 -5.02 -3.38
C GLY A 105 -9.95 -4.15 -2.80
N VAL A 106 -10.10 -3.76 -1.54
CA VAL A 106 -9.10 -2.93 -0.84
C VAL A 106 -7.69 -3.55 -0.84
N GLY A 107 -7.58 -4.88 -0.84
CA GLY A 107 -6.30 -5.60 -0.88
C GLY A 107 -5.50 -5.40 -2.18
N ASP A 108 -6.16 -4.97 -3.27
CA ASP A 108 -5.55 -4.83 -4.58
C ASP A 108 -4.86 -3.47 -4.77
N PHE A 109 -5.18 -2.47 -3.94
CA PHE A 109 -4.56 -1.15 -3.99
C PHE A 109 -3.05 -1.19 -3.77
N LYS A 110 -2.57 -2.03 -2.84
CA LYS A 110 -1.15 -2.21 -2.48
C LYS A 110 -0.41 -0.86 -2.46
N SER A 111 0.73 -0.74 -3.16
CA SER A 111 1.45 0.52 -3.42
C SER A 111 1.21 1.09 -4.82
N LYS A 112 0.17 0.63 -5.54
CA LYS A 112 -0.14 1.06 -6.91
C LYS A 112 -0.76 2.46 -6.91
N ALA A 113 -0.42 3.25 -7.93
CA ALA A 113 -1.07 4.53 -8.24
C ALA A 113 -2.08 4.39 -9.40
N ALA A 114 -1.84 3.41 -10.28
CA ALA A 114 -2.74 3.02 -11.35
C ALA A 114 -2.79 1.49 -11.49
N LEU A 115 -3.89 0.98 -12.02
CA LEU A 115 -4.08 -0.44 -12.37
C LEU A 115 -4.62 -0.55 -13.79
N ASP A 116 -3.89 -1.28 -14.63
CA ASP A 116 -4.20 -1.59 -16.04
C ASP A 116 -4.22 -3.10 -16.30
N ASP A 117 -3.46 -3.88 -15.52
CA ASP A 117 -3.55 -5.35 -15.50
C ASP A 117 -4.64 -5.84 -14.55
N PHE A 118 -5.70 -6.40 -15.13
CA PHE A 118 -6.84 -6.97 -14.43
C PHE A 118 -6.79 -8.50 -14.36
N ASP A 119 -5.86 -9.17 -15.04
CA ASP A 119 -5.83 -10.63 -15.12
C ASP A 119 -5.59 -11.29 -13.75
N SER A 120 -4.82 -10.60 -12.91
CA SER A 120 -4.47 -11.04 -11.56
C SER A 120 -5.58 -10.86 -10.51
N LEU A 121 -6.69 -10.18 -10.86
CA LEU A 121 -7.79 -9.96 -9.93
C LEU A 121 -8.62 -11.22 -9.72
N GLY A 122 -9.12 -11.36 -8.49
CA GLY A 122 -10.03 -12.43 -8.12
C GLY A 122 -11.42 -12.25 -8.74
N PHE A 123 -12.26 -13.26 -8.51
CA PHE A 123 -13.65 -13.26 -8.91
C PHE A 123 -14.56 -13.34 -7.69
N ILE A 124 -15.76 -12.77 -7.83
CA ILE A 124 -16.88 -12.95 -6.92
C ILE A 124 -18.03 -13.62 -7.65
N GLU A 125 -18.82 -14.38 -6.92
CA GLU A 125 -20.09 -14.91 -7.39
C GLU A 125 -21.21 -13.98 -6.90
N LEU A 126 -22.15 -13.67 -7.79
CA LEU A 126 -23.30 -12.83 -7.52
C LEU A 126 -24.57 -13.54 -7.96
N ASN A 127 -25.71 -13.27 -7.33
CA ASN A 127 -26.98 -13.87 -7.77
C ASN A 127 -27.43 -13.36 -9.15
N GLU A 128 -27.17 -12.08 -9.43
CA GLU A 128 -27.56 -11.41 -10.66
C GLU A 128 -26.41 -10.53 -11.17
N LEU A 129 -26.41 -10.23 -12.47
CA LEU A 129 -25.42 -9.33 -13.06
C LEU A 129 -25.62 -7.91 -12.50
N PRO A 130 -24.55 -7.25 -11.99
CA PRO A 130 -24.63 -5.86 -11.56
C PRO A 130 -25.14 -4.94 -12.67
N ALA A 131 -25.75 -3.83 -12.28
CA ALA A 131 -26.06 -2.75 -13.21
C ALA A 131 -24.79 -2.25 -13.90
N ALA A 132 -24.92 -1.75 -15.14
CA ALA A 132 -23.80 -1.36 -15.98
C ALA A 132 -22.86 -0.34 -15.33
N ASP A 133 -23.41 0.51 -14.46
CA ASP A 133 -22.71 1.56 -13.71
C ASP A 133 -21.97 1.07 -12.45
N TYR A 134 -21.91 -0.26 -12.22
CA TYR A 134 -20.99 -0.87 -11.24
C TYR A 134 -19.72 -1.43 -11.89
N PHE A 135 -19.63 -1.45 -13.22
CA PHE A 135 -18.41 -1.85 -13.89
C PHE A 135 -17.45 -0.66 -14.02
N LEU A 136 -16.16 -0.95 -13.85
CA LEU A 136 -15.09 0.02 -13.97
C LEU A 136 -14.87 0.41 -15.44
N HIS A 137 -14.54 1.68 -15.65
CA HIS A 137 -14.17 2.24 -16.94
C HIS A 137 -12.77 2.86 -16.86
N ASP A 138 -12.14 3.02 -18.03
CA ASP A 138 -10.84 3.68 -18.13
C ASP A 138 -10.91 5.12 -17.59
N GLY A 139 -10.03 5.42 -16.64
CA GLY A 139 -9.95 6.73 -15.99
C GLY A 139 -10.77 6.85 -14.71
N ASP A 140 -11.52 5.82 -14.29
CA ASP A 140 -12.19 5.84 -13.00
C ASP A 140 -11.18 5.97 -11.85
N LEU A 141 -11.57 6.68 -10.79
CA LEU A 141 -10.78 6.86 -9.58
C LEU A 141 -11.44 6.12 -8.42
N LEU A 142 -10.72 5.15 -7.86
CA LEU A 142 -11.17 4.39 -6.70
C LEU A 142 -10.53 4.92 -5.43
N PHE A 143 -11.31 4.97 -4.35
CA PHE A 143 -10.88 5.43 -3.03
C PHE A 143 -11.26 4.42 -1.96
N VAL A 144 -10.31 4.09 -1.09
CA VAL A 144 -10.59 3.31 0.12
C VAL A 144 -11.24 4.23 1.14
N ARG A 145 -12.57 4.16 1.24
CA ARG A 145 -13.36 4.99 2.15
C ARG A 145 -13.17 4.61 3.63
N SER A 146 -13.14 3.32 3.92
CA SER A 146 -13.06 2.79 5.30
C SER A 146 -12.30 1.48 5.35
N ASN A 147 -11.37 1.34 6.30
CA ASN A 147 -10.66 0.09 6.55
C ASN A 147 -10.21 0.03 8.02
N GLY A 148 -10.06 -1.18 8.57
CA GLY A 148 -9.53 -1.37 9.93
C GLY A 148 -8.05 -0.96 10.06
N ASN A 149 -7.30 -0.99 8.97
CA ASN A 149 -5.96 -0.42 8.90
C ASN A 149 -6.03 1.05 8.45
N ARG A 150 -5.62 1.96 9.34
CA ARG A 150 -5.62 3.41 9.10
C ARG A 150 -4.75 3.81 7.90
N GLU A 151 -3.67 3.08 7.62
CA GLU A 151 -2.77 3.35 6.49
C GLU A 151 -3.44 3.12 5.13
N LEU A 152 -4.53 2.35 5.09
CA LEU A 152 -5.28 2.09 3.85
C LEU A 152 -6.38 3.14 3.61
N VAL A 153 -6.84 3.84 4.64
CA VAL A 153 -7.92 4.83 4.50
C VAL A 153 -7.44 6.02 3.67
N GLY A 154 -8.22 6.41 2.66
CA GLY A 154 -7.87 7.51 1.76
C GLY A 154 -6.89 7.14 0.64
N ARG A 155 -6.41 5.89 0.58
CA ARG A 155 -5.67 5.39 -0.59
C ARG A 155 -6.55 5.54 -1.83
N CYS A 156 -5.94 6.01 -2.91
CA CYS A 156 -6.59 6.20 -4.19
C CYS A 156 -5.80 5.53 -5.31
N MET A 157 -6.49 5.15 -6.37
CA MET A 157 -5.90 4.50 -7.55
C MET A 157 -6.74 4.81 -8.79
N ALA A 158 -6.08 5.14 -9.90
CA ALA A 158 -6.72 5.22 -11.21
C ALA A 158 -6.80 3.83 -11.84
N VAL A 159 -7.87 3.53 -12.58
CA VAL A 159 -8.04 2.23 -13.22
C VAL A 159 -8.24 2.33 -14.73
N TYR A 160 -7.73 1.33 -15.44
CA TYR A 160 -7.78 1.22 -16.91
C TYR A 160 -8.09 -0.23 -17.35
N PRO A 161 -9.32 -0.73 -17.09
CA PRO A 161 -9.71 -2.10 -17.42
C PRO A 161 -9.79 -2.40 -18.93
N GLY A 162 -9.84 -1.39 -19.80
CA GLY A 162 -9.97 -1.56 -21.24
C GLY A 162 -11.26 -2.29 -21.61
N ARG A 163 -11.14 -3.57 -22.02
CA ARG A 163 -12.28 -4.42 -22.39
C ARG A 163 -12.70 -5.38 -21.27
N GLU A 164 -11.93 -5.47 -20.20
CA GLU A 164 -12.23 -6.35 -19.07
C GLU A 164 -13.46 -5.84 -18.31
N ARG A 165 -14.36 -6.76 -17.96
CA ARG A 165 -15.50 -6.45 -17.08
C ARG A 165 -15.12 -6.71 -15.64
N ALA A 166 -14.75 -5.64 -14.93
CA ALA A 166 -14.42 -5.70 -13.51
C ALA A 166 -15.33 -4.78 -12.70
N THR A 167 -15.72 -5.25 -11.51
CA THR A 167 -16.45 -4.48 -10.49
C THR A 167 -15.54 -4.19 -9.30
N TYR A 168 -16.04 -3.50 -8.27
CA TYR A 168 -15.30 -3.09 -7.09
C TYR A 168 -16.11 -3.23 -5.80
N SER A 169 -15.42 -3.39 -4.66
CA SER A 169 -15.98 -3.54 -3.31
C SER A 169 -15.18 -2.76 -2.28
#